data_AF-A0A9E6R778-F1
#
_entry.id   AF-A0A9E6R778-F1
#
_cell.length_a   1.000
_cell.length_b   1.000
_cell.length_c   1.000
_cell.angle_alpha   90.00
_cell.angle_beta   90.00
_cell.angle_gamma   90.00
#
_symmetry.space_group_name_H-M   'P 1'
#
loop_
_entity.id
_entity.type
_entity.pdbx_description
1 polymer ?
#
loop_
_entity_poly.entity_id
_entity_poly.type
_entity_poly.pdbx_seq_one_letter_code
_entity_poly.pdbx_strand_id
1 'polypeptide(L)'
;MMAESAWFYFGCVDVIGHGSHDEKLRRVYDRRFDRYDAQLCPESRAGYVARVTRLPAIGFTALAFWDYTVDARGGSNSAFFAPTLTIEPFEMLEEARKRFPSIFLRCPPISLEPRP
;
A
#
# COMPACT_ATOMS: atom_id res chain seq x y z
N MET A 1 8.67 -11.46 16.73
CA MET A 1 9.43 -10.40 16.04
C MET A 1 9.19 -10.56 14.55
N MET A 2 8.48 -9.63 13.92
CA MET A 2 8.43 -9.57 12.46
C MET A 2 9.77 -9.03 12.00
N ALA A 3 10.35 -9.62 10.94
CA ALA A 3 11.63 -9.18 10.42
C ALA A 3 11.53 -7.71 10.02
N GLU A 4 12.41 -6.86 10.56
CA GLU A 4 12.50 -5.42 10.27
C GLU A 4 12.81 -5.12 8.80
N SER A 5 13.00 -6.15 7.98
CA SER A 5 13.36 -6.11 6.56
C SER A 5 12.26 -6.65 5.63
N ALA A 6 11.05 -6.96 6.13
CA ALA A 6 9.96 -7.48 5.31
C ALA A 6 9.08 -6.37 4.70
N TRP A 7 8.55 -6.61 3.50
CA TRP A 7 7.50 -5.77 2.92
C TRP A 7 6.13 -6.13 3.48
N PHE A 8 5.25 -5.13 3.54
CA PHE A 8 3.87 -5.32 3.98
C PHE A 8 2.87 -4.69 3.02
N TYR A 9 1.70 -5.29 2.95
CA TYR A 9 0.53 -4.74 2.27
C TYR A 9 -0.54 -4.39 3.30
N PHE A 10 -1.14 -3.22 3.19
CA PHE A 10 -2.33 -2.81 3.93
C PHE A 10 -3.48 -2.59 2.96
N GLY A 11 -4.63 -3.16 3.28
CA GLY A 11 -5.86 -2.99 2.50
C GLY A 11 -6.77 -4.20 2.64
N CYS A 12 -7.76 -4.31 1.77
CA CYS A 12 -8.65 -5.48 1.70
C CYS A 12 -8.01 -6.61 0.89
N VAL A 13 -8.07 -7.85 1.39
CA VAL A 13 -7.66 -9.07 0.67
C VAL A 13 -8.85 -10.01 0.59
N ASP A 14 -9.43 -10.17 -0.60
CA ASP A 14 -10.58 -11.03 -0.96
C ASP A 14 -11.90 -10.82 -0.18
N VAL A 15 -11.84 -10.18 0.99
CA VAL A 15 -12.96 -9.85 1.86
C VAL A 15 -12.87 -8.40 2.30
N ILE A 16 -14.03 -7.82 2.59
CA ILE A 16 -14.15 -6.48 3.13
C ILE A 16 -13.48 -6.43 4.51
N GLY A 17 -12.54 -5.50 4.68
CA GLY A 17 -11.88 -5.22 5.95
C GLY A 17 -10.39 -4.91 5.80
N HIS A 18 -10.01 -3.66 6.05
CA HIS A 18 -8.61 -3.25 6.02
C HIS A 18 -7.76 -3.92 7.09
N GLY A 19 -6.52 -4.20 6.73
CA GLY A 19 -5.44 -4.40 7.68
C GLY A 19 -4.18 -4.88 6.99
N SER A 20 -3.18 -5.20 7.80
CA SER A 20 -1.85 -5.56 7.32
C SER A 20 -1.72 -7.01 6.95
N HIS A 21 -0.94 -7.28 5.91
CA HIS A 21 -0.65 -8.59 5.38
C HIS A 21 0.84 -8.67 5.00
N ASP A 22 1.42 -9.85 5.13
CA ASP A 22 2.78 -10.11 4.63
C ASP A 22 2.79 -10.32 3.10
N GLU A 23 3.96 -10.59 2.53
CA GLU A 23 4.12 -10.87 1.09
C GLU A 23 3.35 -12.11 0.60
N LYS A 24 2.91 -12.99 1.51
CA LYS A 24 2.04 -14.13 1.20
C LYS A 24 0.56 -13.82 1.42
N LEU A 25 0.22 -12.54 1.63
CA LEU A 25 -1.11 -12.03 1.95
C LEU A 25 -1.72 -12.65 3.22
N ARG A 26 -0.89 -13.16 4.13
CA ARG A 26 -1.36 -13.63 5.43
C ARG A 26 -1.53 -12.44 6.34
N ARG A 27 -2.64 -12.39 7.07
CA ARG A 27 -2.94 -11.31 8.01
C ARG A 27 -1.83 -11.18 9.06
N VAL A 28 -1.36 -9.96 9.27
CA VAL A 28 -0.39 -9.61 10.30
C VAL A 28 -1.05 -8.60 11.25
N TYR A 29 -1.01 -8.89 12.54
CA TYR A 29 -1.54 -8.01 13.58
C TYR A 29 -0.48 -6.99 14.01
N ASP A 30 -0.15 -6.05 13.11
CA ASP A 30 0.78 -4.97 13.39
C ASP A 30 0.08 -3.61 13.25
N ARG A 31 -0.22 -3.00 14.40
CA ARG A 31 -1.00 -1.76 14.46
C ARG A 31 -0.22 -0.52 13.99
N ARG A 32 1.08 -0.65 13.69
CA ARG A 32 1.90 0.47 13.18
C ARG A 32 1.39 0.99 11.84
N PHE A 33 0.76 0.13 11.03
CA PHE A 33 0.27 0.49 9.71
C PHE A 33 -1.19 0.98 9.73
N ASP A 34 -2.02 0.47 10.65
CA ASP A 34 -3.44 0.83 10.78
C ASP A 34 -3.68 2.33 10.89
N ARG A 35 -2.77 3.05 11.57
CA ARG A 35 -2.88 4.50 11.74
C ARG A 35 -2.78 5.30 10.44
N TYR A 36 -2.37 4.67 9.33
CA TYR A 36 -2.20 5.30 8.02
C TYR A 36 -3.35 5.01 7.05
N ASP A 37 -4.39 4.31 7.51
CA ASP A 37 -5.62 4.07 6.76
C ASP A 37 -6.15 5.38 6.16
N ALA A 38 -6.39 5.39 4.85
CA ALA A 38 -6.83 6.54 4.06
C ALA A 38 -5.97 7.82 4.12
N GLN A 39 -4.88 7.88 4.90
CA GLN A 39 -4.11 9.11 5.15
C GLN A 39 -2.98 9.36 4.15
N LEU A 40 -2.50 8.30 3.47
CA LEU A 40 -1.32 8.38 2.59
C LEU A 40 -1.68 8.46 1.10
N CYS A 41 -2.95 8.29 0.77
CA CYS A 41 -3.42 8.38 -0.61
C CYS A 41 -3.40 9.83 -1.12
N PRO A 42 -3.40 10.03 -2.45
CA PRO A 42 -3.67 11.34 -3.02
C PRO A 42 -4.97 11.97 -2.50
N GLU A 43 -4.99 13.31 -2.46
CA GLU A 43 -6.20 14.07 -2.09
C GLU A 43 -7.37 13.77 -3.04
N SER A 44 -7.06 13.56 -4.32
CA SER A 44 -8.01 13.08 -5.30
C SER A 44 -8.42 11.64 -4.97
N ARG A 45 -9.73 11.41 -4.88
CA ARG A 45 -10.31 10.06 -4.75
C ARG A 45 -10.36 9.30 -6.07
N ALA A 46 -9.73 9.83 -7.13
CA ALA A 46 -9.47 9.06 -8.34
C ALA A 46 -8.66 7.82 -7.96
N GLY A 47 -9.28 6.65 -8.09
CA GLY A 47 -8.66 5.36 -7.80
C GLY A 47 -7.38 5.15 -8.61
N TYR A 48 -6.50 4.30 -8.10
CA TYR A 48 -5.36 3.77 -8.85
C TYR A 48 -4.31 4.80 -9.28
N VAL A 49 -4.38 6.03 -8.76
CA VAL A 49 -3.25 6.97 -8.74
C VAL A 49 -2.57 6.84 -7.39
N ALA A 50 -1.28 6.52 -7.38
CA ALA A 50 -0.53 6.20 -6.18
C ALA A 50 0.45 7.31 -5.79
N ARG A 51 0.52 7.57 -4.49
CA ARG A 51 1.46 8.50 -3.87
C ARG A 51 2.52 7.72 -3.10
N VAL A 52 3.78 8.14 -3.25
CA VAL A 52 4.90 7.64 -2.45
C VAL A 52 5.15 8.58 -1.28
N THR A 53 5.15 8.04 -0.07
CA THR A 53 5.37 8.80 1.18
C THR A 53 6.46 8.14 2.00
N ARG A 54 7.46 8.91 2.43
CA ARG A 54 8.48 8.44 3.39
C ARG A 54 7.91 8.54 4.81
N LEU A 55 8.12 7.50 5.61
CA LEU A 55 7.67 7.41 7.00
C LEU A 55 8.87 7.17 7.93
N PRO A 56 9.72 8.18 8.19
CA PRO A 56 10.93 8.02 9.01
C PRO A 56 10.66 7.48 10.41
N ALA A 57 9.51 7.83 11.00
CA ALA A 57 9.12 7.40 12.35
C ALA A 57 8.97 5.87 12.50
N ILE A 58 8.78 5.15 11.39
CA ILE A 58 8.70 3.69 11.39
C ILE A 58 9.76 3.03 10.50
N GLY A 59 10.57 3.81 9.78
CA GLY A 59 11.61 3.30 8.88
C GLY A 59 11.08 2.72 7.56
N PHE A 60 9.90 3.14 7.11
CA PHE A 60 9.27 2.63 5.88
C PHE A 60 9.04 3.72 4.82
N THR A 61 8.95 3.29 3.58
CA THR A 61 8.32 4.04 2.49
C THR A 61 6.98 3.39 2.18
N ALA A 62 5.93 4.20 2.09
CA ALA A 62 4.62 3.77 1.65
C ALA A 62 4.36 4.14 0.19
N LEU A 63 3.69 3.26 -0.55
CA LEU A 63 3.04 3.53 -1.83
C LEU A 63 1.54 3.30 -1.63
N ALA A 64 0.75 4.37 -1.66
CA ALA A 64 -0.67 4.30 -1.30
C ALA A 64 -1.58 4.89 -2.39
N PHE A 65 -2.73 4.25 -2.61
CA PHE A 65 -3.74 4.66 -3.57
C PHE A 65 -5.14 4.20 -3.11
N TRP A 66 -6.17 4.90 -3.59
CA TRP A 66 -7.54 4.46 -3.39
C TRP A 66 -7.83 3.19 -4.19
N ASP A 67 -8.36 2.17 -3.51
CA ASP A 67 -8.60 0.83 -4.04
C ASP A 67 -10.02 0.39 -3.71
N TYR A 68 -10.87 0.38 -4.72
CA TYR A 68 -12.28 0.03 -4.60
C TYR A 68 -12.60 -1.34 -5.20
N THR A 69 -11.59 -2.18 -5.43
CA THR A 69 -11.76 -3.50 -6.05
C THR A 69 -12.48 -4.50 -5.15
N VAL A 70 -12.35 -4.37 -3.83
CA VAL A 70 -13.01 -5.24 -2.84
C VAL A 70 -14.10 -4.53 -2.02
N ASP A 71 -13.86 -3.28 -1.60
CA ASP A 71 -14.88 -2.47 -0.92
C ASP A 71 -15.16 -1.19 -1.70
N ALA A 72 -16.34 -1.14 -2.34
CA ALA A 72 -16.77 -0.03 -3.18
C ALA A 72 -17.51 1.08 -2.41
N ARG A 73 -17.71 0.95 -1.08
CA ARG A 73 -18.48 1.92 -0.27
C ARG A 73 -17.76 3.26 -0.03
N GLY A 74 -16.51 3.38 -0.50
CA GLY A 74 -15.66 4.55 -0.32
C GLY A 74 -14.78 4.43 0.93
N GLY A 75 -13.66 5.17 0.93
CA GLY A 75 -12.68 5.11 2.02
C GLY A 75 -11.81 3.85 2.03
N SER A 76 -11.92 2.99 1.03
CA SER A 76 -11.07 1.80 0.86
C SER A 76 -9.77 2.17 0.16
N ASN A 77 -8.64 1.80 0.75
CA ASN A 77 -7.32 2.08 0.19
C ASN A 77 -6.38 0.88 0.27
N SER A 78 -5.40 0.91 -0.62
CA SER A 78 -4.27 0.00 -0.62
C SER A 78 -3.01 0.78 -0.30
N ALA A 79 -2.13 0.20 0.51
CA ALA A 79 -0.80 0.75 0.77
C ALA A 79 0.24 -0.37 0.85
N PHE A 80 1.36 -0.20 0.15
CA PHE A 80 2.52 -1.09 0.25
C PHE A 80 3.61 -0.41 1.06
N PHE A 81 4.23 -1.13 1.99
CA PHE A 81 5.27 -0.61 2.87
C PHE A 81 6.59 -1.34 2.58
N ALA A 82 7.59 -0.57 2.14
CA ALA A 82 8.95 -1.02 1.95
C ALA A 82 9.83 -0.61 3.14
N PRO A 83 10.65 -1.51 3.72
CA PRO A 83 11.49 -1.26 4.89
C PRO A 83 12.75 -0.46 4.53
N THR A 84 12.57 0.70 3.89
CA THR A 84 13.64 1.60 3.46
C THR A 84 13.08 3.01 3.27
N LEU A 85 13.94 4.01 3.42
CA LEU A 85 13.61 5.43 3.20
C LEU A 85 14.13 5.96 1.85
N THR A 86 14.86 5.15 1.07
CA THR A 86 15.60 5.61 -0.10
C THR A 86 15.12 5.03 -1.43
N ILE A 87 14.12 4.14 -1.44
CA ILE A 87 13.62 3.51 -2.67
C ILE A 87 12.95 4.52 -3.60
N GLU A 88 13.40 4.67 -4.84
CA GLU A 88 12.81 5.69 -5.73
C GLU A 88 11.33 5.38 -6.07
N PRO A 89 10.47 6.38 -6.34
CA PRO A 89 9.04 6.13 -6.53
C PRO A 89 8.69 5.11 -7.62
N PHE A 90 9.41 5.13 -8.74
CA PHE A 90 9.20 4.16 -9.82
C PHE A 90 9.63 2.75 -9.39
N GLU A 91 10.78 2.63 -8.72
CA GLU A 91 11.27 1.38 -8.16
C GLU A 91 10.29 0.82 -7.11
N MET A 92 9.72 1.68 -6.27
CA MET A 92 8.70 1.32 -5.28
C MET A 92 7.48 0.66 -5.93
N LEU A 93 6.99 1.23 -7.05
CA LEU A 93 5.85 0.66 -7.79
C LEU A 93 6.19 -0.70 -8.41
N GLU A 94 7.36 -0.82 -9.03
CA GLU A 94 7.81 -2.06 -9.66
C GLU A 94 8.07 -3.18 -8.63
N GLU A 95 8.72 -2.86 -7.52
CA GLU A 95 9.00 -3.82 -6.46
C GLU A 95 7.72 -4.26 -5.72
N ALA A 96 6.75 -3.35 -5.53
CA ALA A 96 5.43 -3.69 -5.02
C ALA A 96 4.69 -4.64 -5.97
N ARG A 97 4.74 -4.37 -7.28
CA ARG A 97 4.11 -5.22 -8.31
C ARG A 97 4.67 -6.64 -8.30
N LYS A 98 5.99 -6.78 -8.15
CA LYS A 98 6.65 -8.10 -8.09
C LYS A 98 6.29 -8.89 -6.83
N ARG A 99 6.16 -8.22 -5.68
CA ARG A 99 5.90 -8.87 -4.38
C ARG A 99 4.44 -9.18 -4.13
N PHE A 100 3.53 -8.36 -4.63
CA PHE A 100 2.09 -8.49 -4.40
C PHE A 100 1.30 -8.63 -5.72
N PRO A 101 1.68 -9.58 -6.60
CA PRO A 101 1.15 -9.64 -7.96
C PRO A 101 -0.38 -9.80 -8.00
N SER A 102 -0.98 -10.54 -7.06
CA SER A 102 -2.44 -10.71 -6.98
C SER A 102 -3.19 -9.41 -6.68
N ILE A 103 -2.61 -8.49 -5.89
CA ILE A 103 -3.21 -7.17 -5.64
C ILE A 103 -3.17 -6.33 -6.91
N PHE A 104 -2.07 -6.38 -7.66
CA PHE A 104 -1.96 -5.64 -8.93
C PHE A 104 -2.84 -6.24 -10.03
N LEU A 105 -3.01 -7.56 -10.08
CA LEU A 105 -3.84 -8.25 -11.09
C LEU A 105 -5.32 -7.91 -10.97
N ARG A 106 -5.83 -7.64 -9.77
CA ARG A 106 -7.23 -7.24 -9.57
C ARG A 106 -7.47 -5.74 -9.79
N CYS A 107 -6.42 -4.92 -9.75
CA CYS A 107 -6.53 -3.48 -9.92
C CYS A 107 -6.49 -3.09 -11.41
N PRO A 108 -7.25 -2.06 -11.82
CA PRO A 108 -6.90 -1.26 -12.99
C PRO A 108 -5.45 -0.78 -12.94
N PRO A 109 -4.87 -0.36 -14.09
CA PRO A 109 -3.49 0.10 -14.14
C PRO A 109 -3.22 1.20 -13.10
N ILE A 110 -2.26 0.93 -12.22
CA ILE A 110 -1.84 1.88 -11.19
C ILE A 110 -0.74 2.78 -11.76
N SER A 111 -0.94 4.08 -11.71
CA SER A 111 0.04 5.11 -12.07
C SER A 111 0.54 5.84 -10.83
N LEU A 112 1.69 6.52 -10.94
CA LEU A 112 2.15 7.42 -9.89
C LEU A 112 1.50 8.79 -10.08
N GLU A 113 1.14 9.44 -8.98
CA GLU A 113 0.79 10.86 -8.99
C GLU A 113 1.96 11.65 -9.62
N PRO A 114 1.70 12.56 -10.57
CA PRO A 114 2.76 13.40 -11.11
C PRO A 114 3.40 14.19 -9.95
N ARG A 115 4.73 14.39 -10.02
CA ARG A 115 5.36 15.34 -9.09
C ARG A 115 4.66 16.70 -9.26
N PRO A 116 4.25 17.37 -8.18
CA PRO A 116 3.85 18.76 -8.26
C PRO A 116 4.98 19.61 -8.86
#